data_AF-A0AAU3NTH9-F1
#
_entry.id   AF-A0AAU3NTH9-F1
#
_cell.length_a   1.000
_cell.length_b   1.000
_cell.length_c   1.000
_cell.angle_alpha   90.00
_cell.angle_beta   90.00
_cell.angle_gamma   90.00
#
_symmetry.space_group_name_H-M   'P 1'
#
loop_
_entity.id
_entity.type
_entity.pdbx_description
1 polymer ?
#
loop_
_entity_poly.entity_id
_entity_poly.type
_entity_poly.pdbx_seq_one_letter_code
_entity_poly.pdbx_strand_id
1 'polypeptide(L)'
;MRDLARTHIERSALATVAVTPLKSPYGVVELSSDDRVTRFVEAPVLPHWINAGVYLFEPEVTALLPDLGDHEDITFPSLAEQDRLTAYRINGYWRGVDTAKDLKTASAEVTAFGWLTTGEAA
;
A
#
# COMPACT_ATOMS: atom_id res chain seq x y z
N MET A 1 -11.06 -9.11 0.21
CA MET A 1 -12.26 -8.25 0.06
C MET A 1 -13.24 -8.34 1.22
N ARG A 2 -13.61 -9.53 1.74
CA ARG A 2 -14.52 -9.63 2.90
C ARG A 2 -14.04 -8.86 4.14
N ASP A 3 -12.75 -8.95 4.47
CA ASP A 3 -12.23 -8.28 5.66
C ASP A 3 -12.07 -6.75 5.46
N LEU A 4 -11.84 -6.30 4.22
CA LEU A 4 -11.91 -4.88 3.84
C LEU A 4 -13.33 -4.34 4.09
N ALA A 5 -14.34 -5.04 3.59
CA ALA A 5 -15.75 -4.66 3.78
C ALA A 5 -16.15 -4.67 5.27
N ARG A 6 -15.73 -5.70 6.02
CA ARG A 6 -15.95 -5.79 7.46
C ARG A 6 -15.37 -4.58 8.18
N THR A 7 -14.11 -4.24 7.91
CA THR A 7 -13.44 -3.08 8.51
C THR A 7 -14.16 -1.78 8.20
N HIS A 8 -14.61 -1.61 6.95
CA HIS A 8 -15.36 -0.43 6.53
C HIS A 8 -16.67 -0.25 7.30
N ILE A 9 -17.47 -1.32 7.40
CA ILE A 9 -18.75 -1.32 8.11
C ILE A 9 -18.55 -1.10 9.62
N GLU A 10 -17.64 -1.84 10.25
CA GLU A 10 -17.36 -1.74 11.70
C GLU A 10 -16.87 -0.36 12.11
N ARG A 11 -16.17 0.34 11.20
CA ARG A 11 -15.66 1.70 11.44
C ARG A 11 -16.63 2.79 11.01
N SER A 12 -17.75 2.45 10.37
CA SER A 12 -18.70 3.42 9.80
C SER A 12 -17.99 4.51 8.98
N ALA A 13 -16.95 4.09 8.24
CA ALA A 13 -16.11 5.00 7.47
C ALA A 13 -16.79 5.36 6.15
N LEU A 14 -16.60 6.60 5.67
CA LEU A 14 -17.08 6.97 4.35
C LEU A 14 -16.19 6.36 3.26
N ALA A 15 -14.90 6.22 3.55
CA ALA A 15 -13.93 5.55 2.69
C ALA A 15 -12.96 4.69 3.51
N THR A 16 -12.59 3.53 2.96
CA THR A 16 -11.52 2.68 3.49
C THR A 16 -10.41 2.54 2.47
N VAL A 17 -9.17 2.84 2.88
CA VAL A 17 -7.97 2.64 2.08
C VAL A 17 -7.28 1.35 2.51
N ALA A 18 -7.03 0.45 1.57
CA ALA A 18 -6.15 -0.68 1.83
C ALA A 18 -4.70 -0.17 1.93
N VAL A 19 -3.99 -0.61 2.96
CA VAL A 19 -2.61 -0.18 3.22
C VAL A 19 -1.68 -1.37 3.38
N THR A 20 -0.42 -1.15 3.02
CA THR A 20 0.67 -2.13 3.12
C THR A 20 1.91 -1.47 3.75
N PRO A 21 2.80 -2.21 4.43
CA PRO A 21 4.01 -1.62 4.98
C PRO A 21 4.91 -1.02 3.89
N LEU A 22 5.53 0.12 4.19
CA LEU A 22 6.51 0.74 3.32
C LEU A 22 7.77 -0.13 3.26
N LYS A 23 8.06 -0.72 2.10
CA LYS A 23 9.38 -1.26 1.80
C LYS A 23 10.22 -0.15 1.20
N SER A 24 11.30 0.23 1.88
CA SER A 24 12.21 1.26 1.37
C SER A 24 12.84 0.81 0.05
N PRO A 25 12.86 1.65 -1.00
CA PRO A 25 13.63 1.36 -2.21
C PRO A 25 15.14 1.58 -2.01
N TYR A 26 15.55 2.09 -0.85
CA TYR A 26 16.93 2.43 -0.49
C TYR A 26 17.40 1.71 0.77
N GLY A 27 18.71 1.60 0.94
CA GLY A 27 19.32 1.27 2.22
C GLY A 27 19.09 2.36 3.26
N VAL A 28 18.76 1.96 4.48
CA VAL A 28 18.51 2.86 5.62
C VAL A 28 19.61 2.67 6.65
N VAL A 29 20.11 3.79 7.16
CA VAL A 29 21.17 3.82 8.17
C VAL A 29 20.69 4.40 9.49
N GLU A 30 21.20 3.85 10.57
CA GLU A 30 21.09 4.45 11.90
C GLU A 30 22.43 5.12 12.22
N LEU A 31 22.35 6.35 12.73
CA LEU A 31 23.51 7.17 13.08
C LEU A 31 23.57 7.35 14.59
N SER A 32 24.80 7.37 15.13
CA SER A 32 25.06 7.89 16.47
C SER A 32 24.97 9.43 16.50
N SER A 33 25.09 10.02 17.69
CA SER A 33 25.10 11.48 17.87
C SER A 33 26.28 12.20 17.22
N ASP A 34 27.33 11.48 16.81
CA ASP A 34 28.52 11.98 16.11
C ASP A 34 28.56 11.52 14.63
N ASP A 35 27.39 11.23 14.03
CA ASP A 35 27.21 10.86 12.62
C ASP A 35 27.93 9.56 12.18
N ARG A 36 28.30 8.68 13.12
CA ARG A 36 28.84 7.36 12.78
C ARG A 36 27.70 6.39 12.47
N VAL A 37 27.82 5.63 11.38
CA VAL A 37 26.86 4.58 11.03
C VAL A 37 26.97 3.43 12.05
N THR A 38 25.89 3.19 12.79
CA THR A 38 25.78 2.09 13.76
C THR A 38 25.06 0.88 13.19
N ARG A 39 24.20 1.08 12.18
CA ARG A 39 23.47 0.02 11.47
C ARG A 39 23.20 0.42 10.03
N PHE A 40 23.26 -0.55 9.13
CA PHE A 40 22.90 -0.43 7.71
C PHE A 40 21.98 -1.58 7.35
N VAL A 41 20.81 -1.28 6.79
CA VAL A 41 19.87 -2.31 6.29
C VAL A 41 19.47 -1.97 4.88
N GLU A 42 19.68 -2.89 3.95
CA GLU A 42 19.26 -2.73 2.56
C GLU A 42 17.78 -3.05 2.39
N ALA A 43 17.04 -2.15 1.74
CA ALA A 43 15.62 -2.25 1.43
C ALA A 43 14.71 -2.74 2.61
N PRO A 44 14.83 -2.17 3.82
CA PRO A 44 14.06 -2.59 4.97
C PRO A 44 12.57 -2.27 4.81
N VAL A 45 11.74 -3.02 5.53
CA VAL A 45 10.37 -2.61 5.82
C VAL A 45 10.42 -1.57 6.94
N LEU A 46 9.87 -0.39 6.68
CA LEU A 46 9.82 0.74 7.61
C LEU A 46 8.51 0.73 8.42
N PRO A 47 8.46 1.36 9.60
CA PRO A 47 7.27 1.46 10.44
C PRO A 47 6.26 2.50 9.90
N HIS A 48 6.11 2.57 8.58
CA HIS A 48 5.16 3.43 7.87
C HIS A 48 4.26 2.57 7.01
N TRP A 49 3.05 3.06 6.77
CA TRP A 49 2.06 2.43 5.90
C TRP A 49 1.90 3.27 4.65
N ILE A 50 1.78 2.62 3.50
CA ILE A 50 1.49 3.28 2.22
C ILE A 50 0.13 2.86 1.69
N ASN A 51 -0.46 3.74 0.89
CA ASN A 51 -1.64 3.46 0.08
C ASN A 51 -1.34 2.31 -0.89
N ALA A 52 -2.19 1.27 -0.88
CA ALA A 52 -2.05 0.08 -1.71
C ALA A 52 -2.85 0.15 -3.02
N GLY A 53 -3.52 1.27 -3.30
CA GLY A 53 -4.31 1.50 -4.51
C GLY A 53 -5.64 0.73 -4.55
N VAL A 54 -6.14 0.28 -3.40
CA VAL A 54 -7.42 -0.44 -3.29
C VAL A 54 -8.30 0.26 -2.28
N TYR A 55 -9.51 0.61 -2.70
CA TYR A 55 -10.43 1.42 -1.92
C TYR A 55 -11.81 0.76 -1.81
N LEU A 56 -12.52 1.09 -0.73
CA LEU A 56 -13.96 0.83 -0.59
C LEU A 56 -14.63 2.13 -0.17
N PHE A 57 -15.65 2.55 -0.90
CA PHE A 57 -16.35 3.82 -0.70
C PHE A 57 -17.83 3.58 -0.46
N GLU A 58 -18.40 4.38 0.44
CA GLU A 58 -19.82 4.65 0.43
C GLU A 58 -20.18 5.55 -0.77
N PRO A 59 -21.40 5.46 -1.32
CA PRO A 59 -21.80 6.23 -2.50
C PRO A 59 -21.59 7.75 -2.36
N GLU A 60 -21.73 8.29 -1.16
CA GLU A 60 -21.58 9.72 -0.85
C GLU A 60 -20.16 10.25 -1.12
N VAL A 61 -19.13 9.38 -1.16
CA VAL A 61 -17.77 9.79 -1.55
C VAL A 61 -17.75 10.39 -2.95
N THR A 62 -18.62 9.94 -3.86
CA THR A 62 -18.61 10.40 -5.26
C THR A 62 -18.77 11.91 -5.40
N ALA A 63 -19.54 12.55 -4.51
CA ALA A 63 -19.71 14.00 -4.49
C ALA A 63 -18.52 14.77 -3.89
N LEU A 64 -17.56 14.05 -3.28
CA LEU A 64 -16.36 14.59 -2.66
C LEU A 64 -15.10 14.36 -3.50
N LEU A 65 -15.19 13.57 -4.57
CA LEU A 65 -14.10 13.36 -5.51
C LEU A 65 -13.91 14.62 -6.36
N PRO A 66 -12.66 14.97 -6.72
CA PRO A 66 -12.42 16.06 -7.65
C PRO A 66 -12.89 15.68 -9.06
N ASP A 67 -13.41 16.67 -9.80
CA ASP A 67 -13.74 16.48 -11.23
C ASP A 67 -12.48 16.19 -12.08
N LEU A 68 -11.33 16.73 -11.67
CA LEU A 68 -10.03 16.53 -12.28
C LEU A 68 -8.94 16.50 -11.20
N GLY A 69 -8.05 15.51 -11.30
CA GLY A 69 -6.91 15.33 -10.41
C GLY A 69 -7.06 14.13 -9.48
N ASP A 70 -6.17 14.06 -8.49
CA ASP A 70 -6.00 12.89 -7.64
C ASP A 70 -6.77 13.07 -6.32
N HIS A 71 -7.65 12.12 -6.02
CA HIS A 71 -8.36 12.07 -4.75
C HIS A 71 -7.44 11.88 -3.54
N GLU A 72 -6.21 11.38 -3.75
CA GLU A 72 -5.15 11.27 -2.76
C GLU A 72 -4.64 12.62 -2.26
N ASP A 73 -4.71 13.67 -3.08
CA ASP A 73 -4.23 15.01 -2.74
C ASP A 73 -5.32 15.89 -2.09
N ILE A 74 -6.59 15.56 -2.33
CA ILE A 74 -7.73 16.41 -1.98
C ILE A 74 -8.72 15.68 -1.07
N THR A 75 -9.38 14.64 -1.59
CA THR A 75 -10.48 13.96 -0.90
C THR A 75 -10.01 13.18 0.31
N PHE A 76 -8.94 12.41 0.20
CA PHE A 76 -8.45 11.57 1.29
C PHE A 76 -7.90 12.37 2.49
N PRO A 77 -7.07 13.41 2.31
CA PRO A 77 -6.66 14.27 3.41
C PRO A 77 -7.87 14.88 4.14
N SER A 78 -8.85 15.40 3.39
CA SER A 78 -10.07 15.97 3.95
C SER A 78 -10.91 14.96 4.74
N LEU A 79 -11.08 13.72 4.22
CA LEU A 79 -11.79 12.66 4.92
C LEU A 79 -11.03 12.17 6.16
N ALA A 80 -9.69 12.17 6.12
CA ALA A 80 -8.86 11.81 7.26
C ALA A 80 -8.98 12.84 8.39
N GLU A 81 -8.95 14.13 8.09
CA GLU A 81 -9.15 15.22 9.06
C GLU A 81 -10.54 15.18 9.73
N GLN A 82 -11.53 14.60 9.05
CA GLN A 82 -12.90 14.44 9.54
C GLN A 82 -13.14 13.12 10.29
N ASP A 83 -12.11 12.27 10.48
CA ASP A 83 -12.25 10.90 11.01
C ASP A 83 -13.21 10.00 10.18
N ARG A 84 -13.33 10.28 8.86
CA ARG A 84 -14.21 9.56 7.93
C ARG A 84 -13.45 8.66 6.95
N LEU A 85 -12.13 8.67 7.00
CA LEU A 85 -11.24 7.75 6.28
C LEU A 85 -10.70 6.71 7.26
N THR A 86 -10.81 5.43 6.92
CA THR A 86 -10.19 4.37 7.72
C THR A 86 -9.21 3.53 6.90
N ALA A 87 -8.34 2.78 7.58
CA ALA A 87 -7.34 1.94 6.94
C ALA A 87 -7.65 0.45 7.13
N TYR A 88 -7.56 -0.33 6.05
CA TYR A 88 -7.54 -1.79 6.09
C TYR A 88 -6.12 -2.29 5.80
N ARG A 89 -5.49 -2.93 6.79
CA ARG A 89 -4.13 -3.47 6.62
C ARG A 89 -4.19 -4.76 5.80
N ILE A 90 -3.52 -4.77 4.65
CA ILE A 90 -3.39 -5.98 3.84
C ILE A 90 -2.57 -7.00 4.61
N ASN A 91 -3.22 -8.11 4.97
CA ASN A 91 -2.55 -9.28 5.52
C ASN A 91 -2.27 -10.28 4.39
N GLY A 92 -1.18 -10.05 3.67
CA GLY A 92 -0.80 -10.88 2.53
C GLY A 92 0.24 -10.21 1.64
N TYR A 93 0.58 -10.89 0.55
CA TYR A 93 1.47 -10.35 -0.47
C TYR A 93 0.80 -9.18 -1.21
N TRP A 94 1.51 -8.06 -1.26
CA TRP A 94 1.20 -6.93 -2.11
C TRP A 94 2.49 -6.41 -2.73
N ARG A 95 2.43 -6.02 -4.00
CA ARG A 95 3.55 -5.41 -4.72
C ARG A 95 3.02 -4.50 -5.83
N GLY A 96 3.48 -3.26 -5.85
CA GLY A 96 3.36 -2.38 -7.02
C GLY A 96 4.29 -2.84 -8.14
N VAL A 97 3.83 -2.72 -9.39
CA VAL A 97 4.60 -3.05 -10.60
C VAL A 97 4.60 -1.84 -11.50
N ASP A 98 5.51 -0.91 -11.21
CA ASP A 98 5.60 0.38 -11.92
C ASP A 98 6.73 0.38 -12.96
N THR A 99 7.77 -0.43 -12.72
CA THR A 99 8.94 -0.52 -13.60
C THR A 99 9.15 -1.94 -14.15
N ALA A 100 9.95 -2.06 -15.21
CA ALA A 100 10.37 -3.36 -15.73
C ALA A 100 11.13 -4.22 -14.69
N LYS A 101 11.84 -3.57 -13.75
CA LYS A 101 12.51 -4.26 -12.64
C LYS A 101 11.48 -4.85 -11.67
N ASP A 102 10.40 -4.13 -11.40
CA ASP A 102 9.33 -4.62 -10.53
C ASP A 102 8.63 -5.82 -11.17
N LEU A 103 8.37 -5.77 -12.49
CA LEU A 103 7.76 -6.88 -13.21
C LEU A 103 8.63 -8.14 -13.12
N LYS A 104 9.94 -8.03 -13.40
CA LYS A 104 10.87 -9.15 -13.27
C LYS A 104 10.88 -9.73 -11.86
N THR A 105 10.85 -8.87 -10.85
CA THR A 105 10.84 -9.27 -9.44
C THR A 105 9.54 -9.99 -9.10
N ALA A 106 8.39 -9.41 -9.48
CA ALA A 106 7.07 -9.99 -9.26
C ALA A 106 6.95 -11.35 -9.93
N SER A 107 7.39 -11.49 -11.19
CA SER A 107 7.38 -12.77 -11.91
C SER A 107 8.19 -13.85 -11.20
N ALA A 108 9.37 -13.52 -10.68
CA ALA A 108 10.19 -14.45 -9.92
C ALA A 108 9.49 -14.87 -8.60
N GLU A 109 8.91 -13.90 -7.88
CA GLU A 109 8.20 -14.15 -6.62
C GLU A 109 6.97 -15.04 -6.81
N VAL A 110 6.09 -14.73 -7.78
CA VAL A 110 4.89 -15.55 -8.03
C VAL A 110 5.21 -16.96 -8.51
N THR A 111 6.32 -17.14 -9.24
CA THR A 111 6.82 -18.47 -9.60
C THR A 111 7.31 -19.22 -8.37
N ALA A 112 8.07 -18.55 -7.50
CA ALA A 112 8.56 -19.13 -6.24
C ALA A 112 7.41 -19.48 -5.27
N PHE A 113 6.31 -18.71 -5.30
CA PHE A 113 5.09 -19.04 -4.54
C PHE A 113 4.29 -20.21 -5.14
N GLY A 114 4.64 -20.66 -6.34
CA GLY A 114 3.89 -21.70 -7.06
C GLY A 114 2.53 -21.24 -7.59
N TRP A 115 2.31 -19.93 -7.71
CA TRP A 115 1.04 -19.37 -8.22
C TRP A 115 0.94 -19.42 -9.74
N LEU A 116 2.09 -19.43 -10.40
CA LEU A 116 2.19 -19.70 -11.83
C LEU A 116 3.07 -20.94 -12.03
N THR A 117 2.52 -21.97 -12.65
CA THR A 117 3.34 -22.97 -13.31
C THR A 117 3.90 -22.31 -14.58
N THR A 118 5.22 -22.31 -14.77
CA THR A 118 5.80 -22.03 -16.09
C THR A 118 5.25 -23.12 -17.02
N GLY A 119 4.19 -22.80 -17.75
CA GLY A 119 3.76 -23.62 -18.87
C GLY A 119 4.94 -23.72 -19.83
N GLU A 120 5.39 -24.93 -20.11
CA GLU A 120 6.18 -25.18 -21.30
C GLU A 120 5.42 -24.55 -22.47
N ALA A 121 6.09 -23.65 -23.19
CA ALA A 121 5.59 -23.16 -24.46
C ALA A 121 5.33 -24.37 -25.35
N ALA A 122 4.06 -24.57 -25.72
CA ALA A 122 3.67 -25.46 -26.79
C ALA A 122 4.09 -24.89 -28.15
#